data_AF-A0A928WQK1-F1
#
_entry.id   AF-A0A928WQK1-F1
#
_cell.length_a   1.000
_cell.length_b   1.000
_cell.length_c   1.000
_cell.angle_alpha   90.00
_cell.angle_beta   90.00
_cell.angle_gamma   90.00
#
_symmetry.space_group_name_H-M   'P 1'
#
loop_
_entity.id
_entity.type
_entity.pdbx_description
1 polymer ?
#
loop_
_entity_poly.entity_id
_entity_poly.type
_entity_poly.pdbx_seq_one_letter_code
_entity_poly.pdbx_strand_id
1 'polypeptide(L)'
;MSNPSYWKVFCQWCRRNEPLNLPENVSLSELNQFAARYRLAQAFNGIDADGYAKDTTDAYGAVLKVFLAYSALEQFHKAVKPTNPKQHLSDRWADWAVSPAIGLRESDAIIQFLIKTVSHNKLRDKLIAFQQGKHDNVLIVATALRHAVAHGFMSVHPEGTSAKVSKIFCQQLSRMLLLISNRAFVDLLTSLSIDFDPQGHGSK
;
A
#
# COMPACT_ATOMS: atom_id res chain seq x y z
N MET A 1 -12.79 -11.65 -7.99
CA MET A 1 -11.99 -10.86 -7.03
C MET A 1 -10.64 -11.51 -6.86
N SER A 2 -9.54 -10.81 -7.08
CA SER A 2 -8.19 -11.39 -7.06
C SER A 2 -7.57 -11.28 -5.65
N ASN A 3 -7.09 -12.42 -5.15
CA ASN A 3 -6.15 -12.49 -4.04
C ASN A 3 -4.78 -11.95 -4.49
N PRO A 4 -3.78 -11.83 -3.58
CA PRO A 4 -2.38 -11.76 -4.01
C PRO A 4 -2.05 -12.87 -5.02
N SER A 5 -1.11 -12.60 -5.91
CA SER A 5 -0.64 -13.56 -6.91
C SER A 5 -0.20 -14.84 -6.21
N TYR A 6 -0.52 -15.99 -6.81
CA TYR A 6 -0.18 -17.32 -6.28
C TYR A 6 -0.74 -17.64 -4.88
N TRP A 7 -1.70 -16.87 -4.34
CA TRP A 7 -2.35 -17.19 -3.06
C TRP A 7 -2.95 -18.60 -3.02
N LYS A 8 -3.55 -19.05 -4.14
CA LYS A 8 -4.08 -20.42 -4.24
C LYS A 8 -2.97 -21.47 -4.14
N VAL A 9 -1.80 -21.22 -4.74
CA VAL A 9 -0.62 -22.10 -4.67
C VAL A 9 -0.13 -22.17 -3.22
N PHE A 10 -0.02 -21.02 -2.55
CA PHE A 10 0.32 -20.97 -1.12
C PHE A 10 -0.67 -21.78 -0.27
N CYS A 11 -1.98 -21.63 -0.47
CA CYS A 11 -2.97 -22.43 0.27
C CYS A 11 -2.83 -23.94 0.01
N GLN A 12 -2.55 -24.36 -1.23
CA GLN A 12 -2.32 -25.76 -1.56
C GLN A 12 -1.04 -26.29 -0.92
N TRP A 13 0.03 -25.50 -0.94
CA TRP A 13 1.28 -25.83 -0.27
C TRP A 13 1.07 -26.00 1.24
N CYS A 14 0.33 -25.10 1.90
CA CYS A 14 0.02 -25.23 3.33
C CYS A 14 -0.68 -26.56 3.66
N ARG A 15 -1.68 -26.96 2.86
CA ARG A 15 -2.42 -28.22 3.06
C ARG A 15 -1.57 -29.47 2.84
N ARG A 16 -0.60 -29.41 1.91
CA ARG A 16 0.28 -30.54 1.59
C ARG A 16 1.37 -30.75 2.63
N ASN A 17 1.71 -29.71 3.40
CA ASN A 17 2.80 -29.72 4.37
C ASN A 17 2.27 -29.70 5.80
N GLU A 18 1.18 -30.41 6.10
CA GLU A 18 0.69 -30.51 7.48
C GLU A 18 1.47 -31.60 8.26
N PRO A 19 1.98 -31.31 9.48
CA PRO A 19 1.89 -30.04 10.20
C PRO A 19 2.80 -28.96 9.59
N LEU A 20 2.26 -27.75 9.46
CA LEU A 20 2.91 -26.65 8.76
C LEU A 20 4.09 -26.10 9.56
N ASN A 21 5.30 -26.27 9.01
CA ASN A 21 6.53 -25.70 9.58
C ASN A 21 6.90 -24.41 8.84
N LEU A 22 6.34 -23.28 9.30
CA LEU A 22 6.77 -21.96 8.85
C LEU A 22 7.98 -21.48 9.67
N PRO A 23 8.85 -20.63 9.09
CA PRO A 23 9.88 -19.93 9.86
C PRO A 23 9.26 -19.14 11.03
N GLU A 24 9.96 -19.05 12.17
CA GLU A 24 9.45 -18.40 13.39
C GLU A 24 9.05 -16.92 13.20
N ASN A 25 9.66 -16.26 12.21
CA ASN A 25 9.36 -14.87 11.87
C ASN A 25 8.15 -14.72 10.92
N VAL A 26 7.47 -15.80 10.55
CA VAL A 26 6.31 -15.82 9.66
C VAL A 26 5.06 -16.29 10.40
N SER A 27 3.99 -15.50 10.36
CA SER A 27 2.71 -15.84 10.99
C SER A 27 1.62 -16.14 9.96
N LEU A 28 1.12 -17.38 9.96
CA LEU A 28 0.04 -17.81 9.06
C LEU A 28 -1.26 -17.02 9.29
N SER A 29 -1.62 -16.75 10.55
CA SER A 29 -2.82 -15.96 10.88
C SER A 29 -2.75 -14.55 10.30
N GLU A 30 -1.59 -13.90 10.45
CA GLU A 30 -1.37 -12.56 9.92
C GLU A 30 -1.31 -12.56 8.38
N LEU A 31 -0.80 -13.61 7.74
CA LEU A 31 -0.84 -13.80 6.28
C LEU A 31 -2.27 -13.92 5.76
N ASN A 32 -3.14 -14.65 6.46
CA ASN A 32 -4.55 -14.75 6.11
C ASN A 32 -5.27 -13.40 6.21
N GLN A 33 -4.99 -12.62 7.27
CA GLN A 33 -5.51 -11.26 7.41
C GLN A 33 -4.98 -10.34 6.31
N PHE A 34 -3.70 -10.47 5.93
CA PHE A 34 -3.12 -9.75 4.80
C PHE A 34 -3.90 -10.05 3.51
N ALA A 35 -4.10 -11.33 3.17
CA ALA A 35 -4.82 -11.71 1.95
C ALA A 35 -6.26 -11.16 1.92
N ALA A 36 -6.95 -11.16 3.07
CA ALA A 36 -8.27 -10.58 3.19
C ALA A 36 -8.28 -9.07 2.93
N ARG A 37 -7.35 -8.31 3.53
CA ARG A 37 -7.22 -6.86 3.33
C ARG A 37 -6.78 -6.51 1.92
N TYR A 38 -5.84 -7.27 1.35
CA TYR A 38 -5.41 -7.12 -0.03
C TYR A 38 -6.59 -7.30 -0.99
N ARG A 39 -7.34 -8.39 -0.83
CA ARG A 39 -8.52 -8.68 -1.68
C ARG A 39 -9.56 -7.57 -1.57
N LEU A 40 -9.82 -7.07 -0.36
CA LEU A 40 -10.73 -5.94 -0.14
C LEU A 40 -10.23 -4.68 -0.87
N ALA A 41 -8.98 -4.28 -0.66
CA ALA A 41 -8.40 -3.10 -1.30
C ALA A 41 -8.40 -3.20 -2.83
N GLN A 42 -8.08 -4.39 -3.37
CA GLN A 42 -8.09 -4.66 -4.80
C GLN A 42 -9.50 -4.55 -5.39
N ALA A 43 -10.50 -5.13 -4.72
CA ALA A 43 -11.89 -5.16 -5.16
C ALA A 43 -12.68 -3.87 -4.84
N PHE A 44 -12.12 -2.97 -4.04
CA PHE A 44 -12.77 -1.72 -3.67
C PHE A 44 -12.92 -0.80 -4.90
N ASN A 45 -14.17 -0.46 -5.22
CA ASN A 45 -14.52 0.30 -6.43
C ASN A 45 -14.96 1.75 -6.16
N GLY A 46 -15.10 2.14 -4.90
CA GLY A 46 -15.54 3.48 -4.52
C GLY A 46 -16.49 3.46 -3.34
N ILE A 47 -16.95 4.64 -2.98
CA ILE A 47 -18.03 4.85 -2.02
C ILE A 47 -19.24 5.41 -2.77
N ASP A 48 -20.40 5.24 -2.17
CA ASP A 48 -21.62 5.94 -2.57
C ASP A 48 -21.98 6.93 -1.47
N ALA A 49 -22.32 8.16 -1.85
CA ALA A 49 -22.58 9.26 -0.92
C ALA A 49 -23.67 10.17 -1.49
N ASP A 50 -24.85 10.10 -0.88
CA ASP A 50 -26.00 10.89 -1.30
C ASP A 50 -25.77 12.39 -1.10
N GLY A 51 -26.24 13.20 -2.05
CA GLY A 51 -26.05 14.66 -2.06
C GLY A 51 -24.64 15.16 -2.43
N TYR A 52 -23.67 14.28 -2.70
CA TYR A 52 -22.31 14.67 -3.11
C TYR A 52 -22.13 14.63 -4.63
N ALA A 53 -21.33 15.58 -5.14
CA ALA A 53 -20.90 15.55 -6.54
C ALA A 53 -20.06 14.31 -6.82
N LYS A 54 -20.26 13.68 -7.99
CA LYS A 54 -19.59 12.43 -8.35
C LYS A 54 -18.06 12.51 -8.24
N ASP A 55 -17.45 13.59 -8.70
CA ASP A 55 -15.98 13.76 -8.66
C ASP A 55 -15.45 13.81 -7.22
N THR A 56 -16.20 14.44 -6.31
CA THR A 56 -15.89 14.49 -4.88
C THR A 56 -15.98 13.09 -4.27
N THR A 57 -17.07 12.37 -4.53
CA THR A 57 -17.29 10.99 -4.07
C THR A 57 -16.20 10.04 -4.59
N ASP A 58 -15.86 10.14 -5.88
CA ASP A 58 -14.79 9.35 -6.50
C ASP A 58 -13.42 9.64 -5.86
N ALA A 59 -13.14 10.90 -5.53
CA ALA A 59 -11.89 11.29 -4.89
C ALA A 59 -11.78 10.77 -3.44
N TYR A 60 -12.86 10.85 -2.66
CA TYR A 60 -12.91 10.24 -1.32
C TYR A 60 -12.77 8.72 -1.40
N GLY A 61 -13.42 8.08 -2.38
CA GLY A 61 -13.22 6.66 -2.67
C GLY A 61 -11.75 6.34 -2.97
N ALA A 62 -11.05 7.17 -3.74
CA ALA A 62 -9.63 6.97 -4.02
C ALA A 62 -8.75 7.10 -2.78
N VAL A 63 -9.02 8.08 -1.91
CA VAL A 63 -8.33 8.24 -0.60
C VAL A 63 -8.54 6.99 0.26
N LEU A 64 -9.78 6.51 0.38
CA LEU A 64 -10.10 5.31 1.14
C LEU A 64 -9.40 4.07 0.56
N LYS A 65 -9.29 3.96 -0.77
CA LYS A 65 -8.55 2.87 -1.41
C LYS A 65 -7.06 2.88 -1.04
N VAL A 66 -6.44 4.05 -0.90
CA VAL A 66 -5.04 4.15 -0.40
C VAL A 66 -4.96 3.63 1.03
N PHE A 67 -5.89 4.03 1.91
CA PHE A 67 -5.93 3.54 3.28
C PHE A 67 -6.07 2.01 3.34
N LEU A 68 -6.97 1.42 2.56
CA LEU A 68 -7.17 -0.03 2.46
C LEU A 68 -5.91 -0.73 1.94
N ALA A 69 -5.30 -0.23 0.86
CA ALA A 69 -4.07 -0.80 0.30
C ALA A 69 -2.89 -0.72 1.28
N TYR A 70 -2.74 0.40 1.99
CA TYR A 70 -1.72 0.58 3.01
C TYR A 70 -1.93 -0.40 4.17
N SER A 71 -3.19 -0.60 4.60
CA SER A 71 -3.53 -1.55 5.66
C SER A 71 -3.19 -3.00 5.31
N ALA A 72 -3.23 -3.36 4.02
CA ALA A 72 -2.79 -4.66 3.53
C ALA A 72 -1.26 -4.79 3.61
N LEU A 73 -0.52 -3.78 3.14
CA LEU A 73 0.96 -3.79 3.23
C LEU A 73 1.44 -3.81 4.68
N GLU A 74 0.82 -3.03 5.57
CA GLU A 74 1.15 -3.04 7.00
C GLU A 74 0.87 -4.42 7.63
N GLN A 75 -0.23 -5.06 7.22
CA GLN A 75 -0.57 -6.40 7.67
C GLN A 75 0.45 -7.43 7.20
N PHE A 76 0.93 -7.31 5.95
CA PHE A 76 2.01 -8.15 5.45
C PHE A 76 3.32 -7.92 6.24
N HIS A 77 3.68 -6.67 6.53
CA HIS A 77 4.86 -6.33 7.34
C HIS A 77 4.82 -6.99 8.73
N LYS A 78 3.64 -7.06 9.35
CA LYS A 78 3.41 -7.77 10.61
C LYS A 78 3.52 -9.29 10.43
N ALA A 79 3.01 -9.82 9.33
CA ALA A 79 3.02 -11.25 9.02
C ALA A 79 4.43 -11.80 8.81
N VAL A 80 5.32 -11.01 8.19
CA VAL A 80 6.73 -11.33 8.02
C VAL A 80 7.59 -10.44 8.91
N LYS A 81 7.69 -10.78 10.20
CA LYS A 81 8.37 -9.94 11.21
C LYS A 81 9.76 -9.51 10.70
N PRO A 82 10.05 -8.20 10.67
CA PRO A 82 11.36 -7.73 10.22
C PRO A 82 12.45 -8.18 11.20
N THR A 83 13.64 -8.48 10.69
CA THR A 83 14.82 -8.82 11.51
C THR A 83 15.14 -7.73 12.52
N ASN A 84 14.91 -6.46 12.14
CA ASN A 84 14.94 -5.32 13.05
C ASN A 84 13.50 -4.92 13.42
N PRO A 85 13.06 -5.11 14.68
CA PRO A 85 11.70 -4.76 15.14
C PRO A 85 11.36 -3.28 14.99
N LYS A 86 12.36 -2.40 14.92
CA LYS A 86 12.18 -0.94 14.74
C LYS A 86 12.13 -0.53 13.26
N GLN A 87 12.33 -1.45 12.32
CA GLN A 87 12.29 -1.14 10.89
C GLN A 87 10.88 -0.74 10.49
N HIS A 88 10.73 0.52 10.07
CA HIS A 88 9.47 1.01 9.55
C HIS A 88 9.20 0.43 8.16
N LEU A 89 7.93 0.22 7.80
CA LEU A 89 7.57 -0.38 6.51
C LEU A 89 8.06 0.44 5.31
N SER A 90 8.12 1.77 5.44
CA SER A 90 8.65 2.65 4.42
C SER A 90 10.14 2.43 4.16
N ASP A 91 10.88 2.03 5.19
CA ASP A 91 12.32 1.80 5.09
C ASP A 91 12.60 0.39 4.54
N ARG A 92 11.73 -0.58 4.84
CA ARG A 92 11.87 -1.97 4.38
C ARG A 92 11.74 -2.13 2.87
N TRP A 93 10.81 -1.41 2.25
CA TRP A 93 10.50 -1.54 0.81
C TRP A 93 10.77 -0.26 0.02
N ALA A 94 11.67 0.58 0.51
CA ALA A 94 12.02 1.85 -0.13
C ALA A 94 12.45 1.67 -1.60
N ASP A 95 13.28 0.65 -1.87
CA ASP A 95 13.82 0.37 -3.20
C ASP A 95 12.76 -0.04 -4.23
N TRP A 96 11.62 -0.56 -3.76
CA TRP A 96 10.49 -0.92 -4.64
C TRP A 96 9.49 0.23 -4.76
N ALA A 97 9.54 1.18 -3.83
CA ALA A 97 8.67 2.32 -3.73
C ALA A 97 9.24 3.55 -4.45
N VAL A 98 9.78 3.38 -5.66
CA VAL A 98 10.38 4.49 -6.44
C VAL A 98 9.37 5.06 -7.43
N SER A 99 8.59 4.20 -8.10
CA SER A 99 7.51 4.64 -9.00
C SER A 99 6.18 4.73 -8.23
N PRO A 100 5.36 5.78 -8.40
CA PRO A 100 5.46 6.85 -9.41
C PRO A 100 5.94 8.20 -8.85
N ALA A 101 7.11 8.26 -8.20
CA ALA A 101 7.56 9.46 -7.47
C ALA A 101 7.51 10.78 -8.25
N ILE A 102 7.97 10.77 -9.52
CA ILE A 102 7.98 11.96 -10.38
C ILE A 102 6.55 12.52 -10.54
N GLY A 103 5.60 11.67 -10.93
CA GLY A 103 4.20 12.10 -11.11
C GLY A 103 3.52 12.53 -9.81
N LEU A 104 3.91 11.97 -8.67
CA LEU A 104 3.41 12.44 -7.37
C LEU A 104 3.96 13.82 -6.99
N ARG A 105 5.23 14.11 -7.31
CA ARG A 105 5.84 15.43 -7.07
C ARG A 105 5.20 16.54 -7.91
N GLU A 106 4.68 16.23 -9.10
CA GLU A 106 3.92 17.19 -9.91
C GLU A 106 2.63 17.67 -9.20
N SER A 107 2.13 16.90 -8.23
CA SER A 107 1.00 17.29 -7.38
C SER A 107 1.45 18.05 -6.13
N ASP A 108 2.24 19.12 -6.30
CA ASP A 108 2.90 19.85 -5.22
C ASP A 108 1.93 20.31 -4.11
N ALA A 109 0.76 20.83 -4.50
CA ALA A 109 -0.27 21.26 -3.56
C ALA A 109 -0.74 20.16 -2.58
N ILE A 110 -0.82 18.91 -3.07
CA ILE A 110 -1.15 17.75 -2.22
C ILE A 110 0.01 17.44 -1.27
N ILE A 111 1.25 17.49 -1.75
CA ILE A 111 2.43 17.23 -0.93
C ILE A 111 2.59 18.31 0.15
N GLN A 112 2.39 19.60 -0.18
CA GLN A 112 2.38 20.71 0.77
C GLN A 112 1.31 20.51 1.86
N PHE A 113 0.11 20.11 1.46
CA PHE A 113 -0.95 19.77 2.41
C PHE A 113 -0.54 18.65 3.37
N LEU A 114 0.08 17.59 2.87
CA LEU A 114 0.59 16.49 3.71
C LEU A 114 1.68 16.97 4.67
N ILE A 115 2.59 17.83 4.24
CA ILE A 115 3.64 18.43 5.08
C ILE A 115 3.03 19.24 6.23
N LYS A 116 1.97 20.03 5.95
CA LYS A 116 1.26 20.84 6.95
C LYS A 116 0.47 20.00 7.96
N THR A 117 -0.11 18.89 7.51
CA THR A 117 -1.00 18.03 8.33
C THR A 117 -0.27 16.99 9.17
N VAL A 118 0.95 16.60 8.78
CA VAL A 118 1.77 15.69 9.57
C VAL A 118 2.25 16.37 10.85
N SER A 119 1.93 15.78 12.00
CA SER A 119 2.34 16.26 13.32
C SER A 119 3.76 15.83 13.72
N HIS A 120 4.26 14.72 13.17
CA HIS A 120 5.59 14.18 13.51
C HIS A 120 6.70 14.80 12.65
N ASN A 121 7.64 15.52 13.30
CA ASN A 121 8.76 16.19 12.62
C ASN A 121 9.57 15.26 11.70
N LYS A 122 9.89 14.03 12.13
CA LYS A 122 10.66 13.09 11.30
C LYS A 122 9.95 12.70 10.00
N LEU A 123 8.63 12.53 10.02
CA LEU A 123 7.85 12.20 8.82
C LEU A 123 7.72 13.44 7.92
N ARG A 124 7.56 14.62 8.52
CA ARG A 124 7.57 15.90 7.81
C ARG A 124 8.88 16.13 7.07
N ASP A 125 10.02 15.90 7.71
CA ASP A 125 11.35 16.07 7.10
C ASP A 125 11.56 15.10 5.92
N LYS A 126 11.10 13.85 6.05
CA LYS A 126 11.11 12.87 4.95
C LYS A 126 10.21 13.31 3.78
N LEU A 127 9.05 13.92 4.04
CA LEU A 127 8.20 14.46 2.96
C LEU A 127 8.85 15.65 2.25
N ILE A 128 9.48 16.56 3.00
CA ILE A 128 10.21 17.69 2.41
C ILE A 128 11.36 17.16 1.54
N ALA A 129 12.09 16.15 2.01
CA ALA A 129 13.14 15.51 1.22
C ALA A 129 12.59 14.83 -0.05
N PHE A 130 11.44 14.13 0.05
CA PHE A 130 10.74 13.57 -1.10
C PHE A 130 10.37 14.65 -2.13
N GLN A 131 9.76 15.74 -1.67
CA GLN A 131 9.32 16.87 -2.50
C GLN A 131 10.50 17.52 -3.24
N GLN A 132 11.64 17.69 -2.56
CA GLN A 132 12.87 18.25 -3.11
C GLN A 132 13.64 17.28 -4.03
N GLY A 133 13.13 16.07 -4.27
CA GLY A 133 13.80 15.08 -5.12
C GLY A 133 15.03 14.42 -4.50
N LYS A 134 15.21 14.50 -3.18
CA LYS A 134 16.36 13.88 -2.50
C LYS A 134 16.23 12.35 -2.39
N HIS A 135 15.01 11.83 -2.52
CA HIS A 135 14.73 10.41 -2.65
C HIS A 135 13.37 10.21 -3.31
N ASP A 136 13.12 8.98 -3.78
CA ASP A 136 11.89 8.62 -4.50
C ASP A 136 10.93 7.74 -3.70
N ASN A 137 11.22 7.49 -2.41
CA ASN A 137 10.40 6.61 -1.57
C ASN A 137 8.95 7.09 -1.39
N VAL A 138 8.05 6.60 -2.23
CA VAL A 138 6.61 6.95 -2.24
C VAL A 138 5.84 6.36 -1.04
N LEU A 139 6.41 5.41 -0.30
CA LEU A 139 5.81 4.92 0.95
C LEU A 139 5.80 6.00 2.03
N ILE A 140 6.70 6.99 1.98
CA ILE A 140 6.66 8.17 2.85
C ILE A 140 5.40 8.98 2.59
N VAL A 141 5.06 9.20 1.33
CA VAL A 141 3.84 9.89 0.92
C VAL A 141 2.60 9.12 1.37
N ALA A 142 2.58 7.80 1.17
CA ALA A 142 1.48 6.95 1.62
C ALA A 142 1.32 6.94 3.15
N THR A 143 2.43 6.94 3.89
CA THR A 143 2.45 7.03 5.37
C THR A 143 1.84 8.36 5.83
N ALA A 144 2.22 9.46 5.18
CA ALA A 144 1.69 10.78 5.48
C ALA A 144 0.20 10.92 5.18
N LEU A 145 -0.26 10.40 4.04
CA LEU A 145 -1.67 10.40 3.69
C LEU A 145 -2.49 9.58 4.70
N ARG A 146 -2.00 8.39 5.09
CA ARG A 146 -2.62 7.57 6.15
C ARG A 146 -2.69 8.32 7.49
N HIS A 147 -1.64 9.07 7.84
CA HIS A 147 -1.62 9.90 9.03
C HIS A 147 -2.66 11.03 8.96
N ALA A 148 -2.72 11.78 7.84
CA ALA A 148 -3.69 12.85 7.64
C ALA A 148 -5.14 12.33 7.73
N VAL A 149 -5.45 11.19 7.11
CA VAL A 149 -6.78 10.54 7.21
C VAL A 149 -7.10 10.15 8.66
N ALA A 150 -6.17 9.52 9.36
CA ALA A 150 -6.39 9.06 10.74
C ALA A 150 -6.62 10.22 11.73
N HIS A 151 -6.08 11.40 11.44
CA HIS A 151 -6.28 12.61 12.24
C HIS A 151 -7.44 13.50 11.75
N GLY A 152 -8.23 13.03 10.78
CA GLY A 152 -9.42 13.74 10.30
C GLY A 152 -9.13 14.87 9.31
N PHE A 153 -7.90 15.02 8.83
CA PHE A 153 -7.53 16.01 7.80
C PHE A 153 -7.87 15.51 6.38
N MET A 154 -9.02 14.87 6.20
CA MET A 154 -9.40 14.24 4.93
C MET A 154 -10.10 15.26 4.02
N SER A 155 -9.32 15.96 3.21
CA SER A 155 -9.84 16.85 2.14
C SER A 155 -9.49 16.32 0.76
N VAL A 156 -10.47 16.29 -0.15
CA VAL A 156 -10.27 16.03 -1.58
C VAL A 156 -10.01 17.31 -2.38
N HIS A 157 -9.93 18.45 -1.69
CA HIS A 157 -9.56 19.75 -2.23
C HIS A 157 -8.41 20.40 -1.45
N PRO A 158 -7.29 19.68 -1.21
CA PRO A 158 -6.17 20.23 -0.44
C PRO A 158 -5.59 21.45 -1.17
N GLU A 159 -5.43 22.57 -0.44
CA GLU A 159 -4.83 23.81 -0.98
C GLU A 159 -5.48 24.29 -2.30
N GLY A 160 -6.79 24.08 -2.48
CA GLY A 160 -7.52 24.46 -3.69
C GLY A 160 -7.38 23.49 -4.87
N THR A 161 -6.76 22.32 -4.66
CA THR A 161 -6.64 21.26 -5.67
C THR A 161 -8.03 20.75 -6.10
N SER A 162 -8.17 20.33 -7.36
CA SER A 162 -9.41 19.71 -7.82
C SER A 162 -9.53 18.24 -7.35
N ALA A 163 -10.75 17.79 -7.12
CA ALA A 163 -11.03 16.39 -6.74
C ALA A 163 -10.46 15.39 -7.76
N LYS A 164 -10.44 15.75 -9.06
CA LYS A 164 -9.85 14.94 -10.13
C LYS A 164 -8.35 14.71 -9.93
N VAL A 165 -7.59 15.75 -9.54
CA VAL A 165 -6.15 15.63 -9.29
C VAL A 165 -5.91 14.76 -8.04
N SER A 166 -6.65 15.00 -6.96
CA SER A 166 -6.58 14.16 -5.74
C SER A 166 -6.91 12.69 -6.01
N LYS A 167 -7.91 12.43 -6.87
CA LYS A 167 -8.26 11.08 -7.32
C LYS A 167 -7.10 10.41 -8.06
N ILE A 168 -6.50 11.07 -9.05
CA ILE A 168 -5.37 10.51 -9.84
C ILE A 168 -4.18 10.19 -8.92
N PHE A 169 -3.82 11.14 -8.05
CA PHE A 169 -2.76 10.99 -7.06
C PHE A 169 -2.98 9.76 -6.16
N CYS A 170 -4.18 9.61 -5.60
CA CYS A 170 -4.52 8.48 -4.73
C CYS A 170 -4.62 7.15 -5.50
N GLN A 171 -5.07 7.17 -6.75
CA GLN A 171 -5.08 5.97 -7.60
C GLN A 171 -3.66 5.48 -7.91
N GLN A 172 -2.74 6.39 -8.19
CA GLN A 172 -1.32 6.06 -8.37
C GLN A 172 -0.71 5.44 -7.11
N LEU A 173 -0.95 6.06 -5.95
CA LEU A 173 -0.47 5.53 -4.66
C LEU A 173 -1.05 4.16 -4.32
N SER A 174 -2.36 3.97 -4.44
CA SER A 174 -3.01 2.69 -4.11
C SER A 174 -2.55 1.55 -5.02
N ARG A 175 -2.36 1.80 -6.32
CA ARG A 175 -1.78 0.82 -7.26
C ARG A 175 -0.37 0.41 -6.83
N MET A 176 0.48 1.38 -6.51
CA MET A 176 1.84 1.11 -6.05
C MET A 176 1.86 0.28 -4.76
N LEU A 177 1.02 0.60 -3.77
CA LEU A 177 0.92 -0.16 -2.52
C LEU A 177 0.52 -1.62 -2.75
N LEU A 178 -0.44 -1.85 -3.66
CA LEU A 178 -0.87 -3.19 -4.04
C LEU A 178 0.22 -3.95 -4.81
N LEU A 179 0.99 -3.27 -5.65
CA LEU A 179 2.13 -3.88 -6.36
C LEU A 179 3.24 -4.29 -5.38
N ILE A 180 3.62 -3.40 -4.46
CA ILE A 180 4.62 -3.71 -3.41
C ILE A 180 4.13 -4.88 -2.56
N SER A 181 2.88 -4.86 -2.11
CA SER A 181 2.30 -5.94 -1.30
C SER A 181 2.34 -7.28 -2.03
N ASN A 182 2.00 -7.28 -3.32
CA ASN A 182 2.02 -8.49 -4.14
C ASN A 182 3.45 -9.00 -4.33
N ARG A 183 4.40 -8.13 -4.67
CA ARG A 183 5.81 -8.48 -4.83
C ARG A 183 6.40 -9.03 -3.53
N ALA A 184 6.12 -8.38 -2.41
CA ALA A 184 6.57 -8.82 -1.09
C ALA A 184 6.06 -10.22 -0.75
N PHE A 185 4.80 -10.52 -1.12
CA PHE A 185 4.25 -11.87 -0.96
C PHE A 185 4.93 -12.89 -1.87
N VAL A 186 5.18 -12.55 -3.14
CA VAL A 186 5.91 -13.43 -4.07
C VAL A 186 7.32 -13.75 -3.55
N ASP A 187 8.04 -12.75 -3.06
CA ASP A 187 9.38 -12.94 -2.50
C ASP A 187 9.35 -13.86 -1.26
N LEU A 188 8.30 -13.79 -0.44
CA LEU A 188 8.09 -14.74 0.65
C LEU A 188 7.91 -16.17 0.11
N LEU A 189 7.09 -16.38 -0.92
CA LEU A 189 6.90 -17.70 -1.51
C LEU A 189 8.21 -18.29 -2.04
N THR A 190 9.02 -17.46 -2.71
CA THR A 190 10.37 -17.85 -3.16
C THR A 190 11.26 -18.23 -1.98
N SER A 191 11.23 -17.46 -0.88
CA SER A 191 12.03 -17.78 0.32
C SER A 191 11.60 -19.08 1.02
N LEU A 192 10.34 -19.47 0.85
CA LEU A 192 9.79 -20.74 1.34
C LEU A 192 10.03 -21.90 0.35
N SER A 193 10.73 -21.65 -0.75
CA SER A 193 10.98 -22.64 -1.82
C SER A 193 9.69 -23.27 -2.37
N ILE A 194 8.60 -22.48 -2.41
CA ILE A 194 7.34 -22.91 -2.99
C ILE A 194 7.49 -22.84 -4.51
N ASP A 195 7.17 -23.93 -5.20
CA ASP A 195 7.20 -23.98 -6.66
C ASP A 195 5.96 -23.29 -7.25
N PHE A 196 6.19 -22.25 -8.05
CA PHE A 196 5.18 -21.54 -8.82
C PHE A 196 5.85 -20.90 -10.04
N ASP A 197 5.22 -20.97 -11.21
CA ASP A 197 5.70 -20.26 -12.41
C ASP A 197 5.53 -18.75 -12.23
N PRO A 198 6.60 -17.96 -12.05
CA PRO A 198 6.50 -16.52 -11.83
C PRO A 198 6.13 -15.75 -13.10
N GLN A 199 6.30 -16.35 -14.28
CA GLN A 199 6.14 -15.69 -15.58
C GLN A 199 4.78 -15.96 -16.25
N GLY A 200 3.93 -16.81 -15.66
CA GLY A 200 2.57 -17.03 -16.16
C GLY A 200 2.56 -17.44 -17.63
N HIS A 201 3.31 -18.47 -18.00
CA HIS A 201 2.95 -19.27 -19.16
C HIS A 201 1.93 -20.29 -18.68
N GLY A 202 0.68 -19.82 -18.56
CA GLY A 202 -0.47 -20.69 -18.41
C GLY A 202 -0.46 -21.70 -19.55
N SER A 203 -0.01 -22.91 -19.23
CA SER A 203 -0.25 -24.06 -20.09
C SER A 203 -1.77 -24.24 -20.14
N LYS A 204 -2.27 -24.17 -21.37
CA LYS A 204 -3.67 -24.41 -21.75
C LYS A 204 -4.17 -25.75 -21.24
#